data_AF-A0A9D8K6P4-F1
#
_entry.id   AF-A0A9D8K6P4-F1
#
_cell.length_a   1.000
_cell.length_b   1.000
_cell.length_c   1.000
_cell.angle_alpha   90.00
_cell.angle_beta   90.00
_cell.angle_gamma   90.00
#
_symmetry.space_group_name_H-M   'P 1'
#
loop_
_entity.id
_entity.type
_entity.pdbx_description
1 polymer ?
#
loop_
_entity_poly.entity_id
_entity_poly.type
_entity_poly.pdbx_seq_one_letter_code
_entity_poly.pdbx_strand_id
1 'polypeptide(L)'
;MDVERFYLKFFARENAIDETGFIPIFHDWIRLKSLPGTLIDVADYRHVPDGPGIMLISFEINYAMEHGGGQFGLSAQRKLGSDGSHSERIVELAKRTALFGSLLEADSRLNGALTLDGGRFLYAANDRLRLPNTADAFAALQPDLQAAAATLYGDQPFTVKRVENDPRERLTALVETSGPVPIAALAG
;
A
#
# COMPACT_ATOMS: atom_id res chain seq x y z
N MET A 1 -7.06 17.78 0.85
CA MET A 1 -6.14 18.44 1.83
C MET A 1 -4.69 18.47 1.34
N ASP A 2 -3.74 19.04 2.11
CA ASP A 2 -2.30 19.08 1.75
C ASP A 2 -1.49 18.06 2.57
N VAL A 3 -1.55 16.79 2.20
CA VAL A 3 -0.81 15.70 2.86
C VAL A 3 0.01 14.95 1.82
N GLU A 4 1.33 15.15 1.86
CA GLU A 4 2.25 14.60 0.86
C GLU A 4 2.74 13.19 1.20
N ARG A 5 2.93 12.91 2.49
CA ARG A 5 3.53 11.67 2.98
C ARG A 5 2.48 10.82 3.67
N PHE A 6 2.20 9.69 3.07
CA PHE A 6 1.29 8.70 3.61
C PHE A 6 1.72 7.31 3.14
N TYR A 7 1.06 6.32 3.72
CA TYR A 7 1.33 4.91 3.55
C TYR A 7 0.05 4.22 3.14
N LEU A 8 0.15 3.26 2.21
CA LEU A 8 -0.92 2.33 1.85
C LEU A 8 -0.47 0.89 2.08
N LYS A 9 -1.41 0.00 2.40
CA LYS A 9 -1.18 -1.45 2.44
C LYS A 9 -2.36 -2.21 1.85
N PHE A 10 -2.09 -3.05 0.84
CA PHE A 10 -3.00 -4.11 0.41
C PHE A 10 -2.63 -5.40 1.14
N PHE A 11 -3.64 -6.13 1.61
CA PHE A 11 -3.43 -7.35 2.40
C PHE A 11 -3.23 -8.56 1.49
N ALA A 12 -2.41 -9.52 1.93
CA ALA A 12 -2.38 -10.84 1.33
C ALA A 12 -3.53 -11.70 1.88
N ARG A 13 -4.09 -12.57 1.05
CA ARG A 13 -5.10 -13.57 1.48
C ARG A 13 -4.45 -14.77 2.17
N GLU A 14 -3.21 -15.07 1.82
CA GLU A 14 -2.43 -16.16 2.39
C GLU A 14 -1.14 -15.62 3.02
N ASN A 15 -0.76 -16.18 4.17
CA ASN A 15 0.35 -15.68 4.98
C ASN A 15 1.59 -16.59 4.93
N ALA A 16 1.50 -17.75 4.27
CA ALA A 16 2.56 -18.77 4.26
C ALA A 16 3.34 -18.73 2.93
N ILE A 17 4.12 -17.68 2.73
CA ILE A 17 4.96 -17.51 1.55
C ILE A 17 6.43 -17.56 1.97
N ASP A 18 7.26 -18.26 1.21
CA ASP A 18 8.72 -18.14 1.35
C ASP A 18 9.17 -16.78 0.80
N GLU A 19 9.25 -15.81 1.70
CA GLU A 19 9.61 -14.44 1.36
C GLU A 19 10.99 -14.33 0.71
N THR A 20 11.92 -15.29 0.92
CA THR A 20 13.25 -15.24 0.28
C THR A 20 13.16 -15.12 -1.24
N GLY A 21 12.08 -15.64 -1.84
CA GLY A 21 11.80 -15.58 -3.27
C GLY A 21 11.63 -14.16 -3.81
N PHE A 22 11.27 -13.17 -2.98
CA PHE A 22 11.09 -11.79 -3.42
C PHE A 22 12.40 -11.08 -3.77
N ILE A 23 13.50 -11.42 -3.09
CA ILE A 23 14.81 -10.75 -3.27
C ILE A 23 15.29 -10.83 -4.73
N PRO A 24 15.41 -12.01 -5.37
CA PRO A 24 15.83 -12.09 -6.76
C PRO A 24 14.83 -11.43 -7.72
N ILE A 25 13.52 -11.45 -7.41
CA ILE A 25 12.49 -10.77 -8.21
C ILE A 25 12.74 -9.26 -8.22
N PHE A 26 12.95 -8.66 -7.05
CA PHE A 26 13.14 -7.22 -6.92
C PHE A 26 14.47 -6.75 -7.53
N HIS A 27 15.55 -7.53 -7.42
CA HIS A 27 16.79 -7.25 -8.13
C HIS A 27 16.63 -7.28 -9.65
N ASP A 28 15.84 -8.22 -10.18
CA ASP A 28 15.50 -8.24 -11.60
C ASP A 28 14.72 -7.00 -12.03
N TRP A 29 13.75 -6.56 -11.22
CA TRP A 29 13.00 -5.34 -11.51
C TRP A 29 13.87 -4.09 -11.51
N ILE A 30 14.84 -3.98 -10.60
CA ILE A 30 15.85 -2.90 -10.62
C ILE A 30 16.62 -2.94 -11.94
N ARG A 31 17.16 -4.10 -12.31
CA ARG A 31 17.97 -4.29 -13.53
C ARG A 31 17.19 -3.99 -14.81
N LEU A 32 15.94 -4.44 -14.87
CA LEU A 32 15.06 -4.34 -16.04
C LEU A 32 14.19 -3.09 -16.05
N LYS A 33 14.21 -2.28 -14.98
CA LYS A 33 13.36 -1.11 -14.78
C LYS A 33 11.87 -1.45 -14.94
N SER A 34 11.44 -2.54 -14.31
CA SER A 34 10.10 -3.12 -14.50
C SER A 34 8.95 -2.29 -13.89
N LEU A 35 9.26 -1.28 -13.07
CA LEU A 35 8.28 -0.41 -12.43
C LEU A 35 8.61 1.07 -12.72
N PRO A 36 7.60 1.96 -12.73
CA PRO A 36 7.82 3.40 -12.84
C PRO A 36 8.60 3.98 -11.65
N GLY A 37 9.43 4.98 -11.92
CA GLY A 37 10.26 5.67 -10.93
C GLY A 37 11.71 5.19 -10.93
N THR A 38 12.47 5.60 -9.93
CA THR A 38 13.90 5.28 -9.83
C THR A 38 14.11 4.18 -8.80
N LEU A 39 14.20 2.92 -9.23
CA LEU A 39 14.47 1.77 -8.35
C LEU A 39 15.96 1.75 -7.95
N ILE A 40 16.24 1.57 -6.65
CA ILE A 40 17.58 1.78 -6.08
C ILE A 40 18.13 0.48 -5.48
N ASP A 41 17.43 -0.10 -4.52
CA ASP A 41 18.00 -1.20 -3.71
C ASP A 41 16.91 -2.13 -3.13
N VAL A 42 17.34 -3.30 -2.67
CA VAL A 42 16.53 -4.28 -1.94
C VAL A 42 17.05 -4.40 -0.52
N ALA A 43 16.17 -4.28 0.48
CA ALA A 43 16.53 -4.46 1.89
C ALA A 43 15.78 -5.63 2.53
N ASP A 44 16.48 -6.45 3.31
CA ASP A 44 15.93 -7.62 4.02
C ASP A 44 15.86 -7.36 5.54
N TYR A 45 14.65 -7.09 6.02
CA TYR A 45 14.32 -6.88 7.43
C TYR A 45 13.48 -8.00 8.02
N ARG A 46 13.45 -9.20 7.42
CA ARG A 46 12.64 -10.32 7.95
C ARG A 46 13.01 -10.76 9.36
N HIS A 47 14.20 -10.41 9.82
CA HIS A 47 14.65 -10.63 11.19
C HIS A 47 14.00 -9.69 12.22
N VAL A 48 13.30 -8.65 11.78
CA VAL A 48 12.60 -7.68 12.64
C VAL A 48 11.14 -8.13 12.82
N PRO A 49 10.72 -8.50 14.04
CA PRO A 49 9.32 -8.87 14.32
C PRO A 49 8.36 -7.72 13.96
N ASP A 50 7.25 -8.06 13.28
CA ASP A 50 6.25 -7.10 12.76
C ASP A 50 6.87 -5.93 11.97
N GLY A 51 8.06 -6.18 11.40
CA GLY A 51 8.87 -5.19 10.73
C GLY A 51 8.59 -5.09 9.23
N PRO A 52 9.44 -4.31 8.52
CA PRO A 52 9.25 -4.01 7.10
C PRO A 52 9.45 -5.19 6.13
N GLY A 53 9.74 -6.41 6.62
CA GLY A 53 9.96 -7.59 5.79
C GLY A 53 10.97 -7.35 4.68
N ILE A 54 10.61 -7.64 3.43
CA ILE A 54 11.48 -7.38 2.26
C ILE A 54 11.01 -6.12 1.55
N MET A 55 11.93 -5.18 1.38
CA MET A 55 11.64 -3.87 0.80
C MET A 55 12.27 -3.70 -0.57
N LEU A 56 11.55 -3.04 -1.49
CA LEU A 56 12.11 -2.43 -2.69
C LEU A 56 12.16 -0.91 -2.49
N ILE A 57 13.38 -0.38 -2.40
CA ILE A 57 13.64 1.05 -2.21
C ILE A 57 13.71 1.73 -3.56
N SER A 58 12.85 2.71 -3.80
CA SER A 58 12.93 3.62 -4.96
C SER A 58 13.15 5.06 -4.51
N PHE A 59 13.37 6.03 -5.39
CA PHE A 59 13.51 7.44 -5.01
C PHE A 59 12.18 8.03 -4.49
N GLU A 60 11.06 7.63 -5.09
CA GLU A 60 9.74 8.23 -4.89
C GLU A 60 8.91 7.49 -3.82
N ILE A 61 8.92 6.15 -3.87
CA ILE A 61 8.05 5.26 -3.10
C ILE A 61 8.86 4.08 -2.56
N ASN A 62 8.81 3.82 -1.26
CA ASN A 62 9.32 2.56 -0.74
C ASN A 62 8.19 1.53 -0.76
N TYR A 63 8.44 0.37 -1.37
CA TYR A 63 7.51 -0.76 -1.32
C TYR A 63 8.04 -1.80 -0.34
N ALA A 64 7.15 -2.56 0.29
CA ALA A 64 7.54 -3.63 1.18
C ALA A 64 6.50 -4.76 1.24
N MET A 65 6.96 -6.00 1.21
CA MET A 65 6.17 -7.16 1.62
C MET A 65 6.40 -7.35 3.12
N GLU A 66 5.40 -7.03 3.94
CA GLU A 66 5.61 -6.79 5.38
C GLU A 66 4.43 -7.20 6.27
N HIS A 67 4.72 -7.44 7.55
CA HIS A 67 3.80 -8.01 8.54
C HIS A 67 3.20 -6.99 9.51
N GLY A 68 3.51 -5.70 9.34
CA GLY A 68 3.05 -4.64 10.22
C GLY A 68 1.54 -4.65 10.43
N GLY A 69 1.11 -4.49 11.68
CA GLY A 69 -0.29 -4.62 12.07
C GLY A 69 -0.80 -6.06 12.15
N GLY A 70 0.10 -7.05 12.19
CA GLY A 70 -0.21 -8.47 12.39
C GLY A 70 -0.82 -9.17 11.16
N GLN A 71 -0.76 -8.54 9.99
CA GLN A 71 -1.26 -9.12 8.74
C GLN A 71 -0.22 -8.89 7.63
N PHE A 72 0.11 -9.96 6.92
CA PHE A 72 1.02 -9.89 5.78
C PHE A 72 0.39 -9.11 4.63
N GLY A 73 1.18 -8.33 3.90
CA GLY A 73 0.69 -7.60 2.74
C GLY A 73 1.75 -6.78 2.04
N LEU A 74 1.33 -6.21 0.91
CA LEU A 74 2.12 -5.28 0.11
C LEU A 74 1.82 -3.86 0.58
N SER A 75 2.84 -3.17 1.06
CA SER A 75 2.76 -1.77 1.41
C SER A 75 3.56 -0.87 0.48
N ALA A 76 3.13 0.39 0.42
CA ALA A 76 3.81 1.46 -0.28
C ALA A 76 3.80 2.72 0.57
N GLN A 77 4.99 3.32 0.75
CA GLN A 77 5.17 4.57 1.47
C GLN A 77 5.71 5.64 0.52
N ARG A 78 4.90 6.68 0.33
CA ARG A 78 5.26 7.84 -0.48
C ARG A 78 6.21 8.77 0.28
N LYS A 79 7.29 9.22 -0.40
CA LYS A 79 8.36 10.02 0.24
C LYS A 79 8.39 11.47 -0.21
N LEU A 80 8.04 11.72 -1.46
CA LEU A 80 8.09 13.02 -2.12
C LEU A 80 6.69 13.60 -2.28
N GLY A 81 6.60 14.92 -2.46
CA GLY A 81 5.37 15.57 -2.85
C GLY A 81 5.13 15.53 -4.36
N SER A 82 3.88 15.70 -4.80
CA SER A 82 3.53 15.89 -6.22
C SER A 82 2.32 16.80 -6.32
N ASP A 83 2.11 17.32 -7.53
CA ASP A 83 0.89 18.03 -7.86
C ASP A 83 -0.35 17.14 -7.68
N GLY A 84 -1.50 17.81 -7.59
CA GLY A 84 -2.81 17.18 -7.42
C GLY A 84 -3.36 17.24 -6.01
N SER A 85 -4.67 17.03 -5.94
CA SER A 85 -5.39 16.83 -4.69
C SER A 85 -4.87 15.60 -3.93
N HIS A 86 -5.20 15.50 -2.65
CA HIS A 86 -4.79 14.35 -1.84
C HIS A 86 -5.46 13.05 -2.31
N SER A 87 -6.73 13.10 -2.73
CA SER A 87 -7.43 11.95 -3.32
C SER A 87 -6.76 11.45 -4.60
N GLU A 88 -6.36 12.35 -5.51
CA GLU A 88 -5.60 11.97 -6.72
C GLU A 88 -4.27 11.31 -6.37
N ARG A 89 -3.55 11.81 -5.36
CA ARG A 89 -2.31 11.19 -4.88
C ARG A 89 -2.55 9.81 -4.25
N ILE A 90 -3.64 9.63 -3.51
CA ILE A 90 -4.03 8.31 -2.97
C ILE A 90 -4.29 7.33 -4.12
N VAL A 91 -5.05 7.74 -5.15
CA VAL A 91 -5.31 6.92 -6.33
C VAL A 91 -4.00 6.56 -7.02
N GLU A 92 -3.11 7.52 -7.26
CA GLU A 92 -1.81 7.25 -7.89
C GLU A 92 -1.00 6.22 -7.10
N LEU A 93 -0.88 6.38 -5.78
CA LEU A 93 -0.13 5.45 -4.95
C LEU A 93 -0.77 4.06 -4.95
N ALA A 94 -2.10 3.98 -4.86
CA ALA A 94 -2.84 2.72 -4.91
C ALA A 94 -2.62 2.00 -6.25
N LYS A 95 -2.72 2.70 -7.39
CA LYS A 95 -2.49 2.13 -8.73
C LYS A 95 -1.05 1.65 -8.92
N ARG A 96 -0.05 2.43 -8.48
CA ARG A 96 1.37 2.02 -8.52
C ARG A 96 1.64 0.79 -7.65
N THR A 97 1.03 0.75 -6.47
CA THR A 97 1.12 -0.41 -5.57
C THR A 97 0.42 -1.64 -6.16
N ALA A 98 -0.72 -1.44 -6.84
CA ALA A 98 -1.42 -2.49 -7.53
C ALA A 98 -0.63 -3.04 -8.74
N LEU A 99 0.06 -2.17 -9.49
CA LEU A 99 0.98 -2.58 -10.55
C LEU A 99 2.12 -3.46 -9.99
N PHE A 100 2.74 -3.03 -8.89
CA PHE A 100 3.74 -3.84 -8.18
C PHE A 100 3.16 -5.21 -7.81
N GLY A 101 2.00 -5.22 -7.14
CA GLY A 101 1.34 -6.44 -6.68
C GLY A 101 1.02 -7.39 -7.84
N SER A 102 0.47 -6.85 -8.94
CA SER A 102 0.15 -7.61 -10.15
C SER A 102 1.38 -8.26 -10.79
N LEU A 103 2.49 -7.51 -10.91
CA LEU A 103 3.75 -8.08 -11.41
C LEU A 103 4.30 -9.16 -10.48
N LEU A 104 4.14 -8.99 -9.16
CA LEU A 104 4.62 -9.97 -8.19
C LEU A 104 3.80 -11.27 -8.26
N GLU A 105 2.47 -11.18 -8.25
CA GLU A 105 1.57 -12.33 -8.38
C GLU A 105 1.81 -13.13 -9.68
N ALA A 106 2.13 -12.43 -10.77
CA ALA A 106 2.40 -13.05 -12.07
C ALA A 106 3.79 -13.69 -12.19
N ASP A 107 4.69 -13.48 -11.22
CA ASP A 107 6.04 -14.03 -11.28
C ASP A 107 6.03 -15.55 -11.02
N SER A 108 6.44 -16.32 -12.01
CA SER A 108 6.41 -17.79 -11.96
C SER A 108 7.25 -18.37 -10.83
N ARG A 109 8.24 -17.65 -10.30
CA ARG A 109 9.06 -18.09 -9.16
C ARG A 109 8.23 -18.25 -7.87
N LEU A 110 7.09 -17.56 -7.76
CA LEU A 110 6.19 -17.67 -6.62
C LEU A 110 5.21 -18.83 -6.74
N ASN A 111 5.12 -19.50 -7.91
CA ASN A 111 4.22 -20.64 -8.14
C ASN A 111 2.75 -20.39 -7.73
N GLY A 112 2.28 -19.14 -7.84
CA GLY A 112 0.92 -18.76 -7.43
C GLY A 112 0.69 -18.68 -5.92
N ALA A 113 1.74 -18.70 -5.10
CA ALA A 113 1.63 -18.66 -3.63
C ALA A 113 1.20 -17.29 -3.07
N LEU A 114 1.23 -16.22 -3.88
CA LEU A 114 0.80 -14.89 -3.48
C LEU A 114 -0.54 -14.54 -4.12
N THR A 115 -1.48 -14.09 -3.30
CA THR A 115 -2.70 -13.41 -3.75
C THR A 115 -2.98 -12.24 -2.81
N LEU A 116 -3.01 -11.04 -3.37
CA LEU A 116 -3.33 -9.78 -2.73
C LEU A 116 -4.81 -9.47 -2.90
N ASP A 117 -5.40 -8.91 -1.86
CA ASP A 117 -6.77 -8.45 -1.86
C ASP A 117 -6.86 -6.98 -2.26
N GLY A 118 -7.09 -6.71 -3.54
CA GLY A 118 -7.29 -5.36 -4.06
C GLY A 118 -8.53 -4.67 -3.48
N GLY A 119 -9.47 -5.43 -2.93
CA GLY A 119 -10.71 -4.87 -2.35
C GLY A 119 -10.50 -4.20 -1.01
N ARG A 120 -9.32 -4.32 -0.42
CA ARG A 120 -9.07 -3.93 0.96
C ARG A 120 -7.69 -3.28 1.11
N PHE A 121 -7.67 -1.99 1.47
CA PHE A 121 -6.42 -1.32 1.78
C PHE A 121 -6.47 -0.48 3.05
N LEU A 122 -5.35 -0.44 3.77
CA LEU A 122 -5.11 0.55 4.82
C LEU A 122 -4.52 1.80 4.24
N TYR A 123 -4.92 2.93 4.78
CA TYR A 123 -4.25 4.21 4.67
C TYR A 123 -3.72 4.62 6.04
N ALA A 124 -2.50 5.13 6.10
CA ALA A 124 -1.98 5.81 7.30
C ALA A 124 -1.29 7.14 6.94
N ALA A 125 -1.65 8.20 7.67
CA ALA A 125 -1.03 9.50 7.53
C ALA A 125 0.35 9.51 8.23
N ASN A 126 1.41 9.89 7.50
CA ASN A 126 2.74 10.07 8.08
C ASN A 126 3.00 11.51 8.54
N ASP A 127 2.05 12.42 8.33
CA ASP A 127 2.10 13.80 8.78
C ASP A 127 1.17 14.00 9.99
N ARG A 128 1.68 13.77 11.20
CA ARG A 128 0.92 13.92 12.45
C ARG A 128 0.64 15.38 12.82
N LEU A 129 1.34 16.34 12.21
CA LEU A 129 1.08 17.76 12.43
C LEU A 129 -0.22 18.17 11.75
N ARG A 130 -0.46 17.67 10.52
CA ARG A 130 -1.68 17.95 9.74
C ARG A 130 -2.82 16.96 10.01
N LEU A 131 -2.48 15.69 10.25
CA LEU A 131 -3.43 14.61 10.50
C LEU A 131 -3.08 13.87 11.80
N PRO A 132 -3.30 14.50 12.97
CA PRO A 132 -3.18 13.79 14.24
C PRO A 132 -4.24 12.68 14.33
N ASN A 133 -4.02 11.68 15.17
CA ASN A 133 -4.95 10.56 15.32
C ASN A 133 -6.17 10.93 16.19
N THR A 134 -7.05 11.76 15.65
CA THR A 134 -8.27 12.24 16.30
C THR A 134 -9.51 11.99 15.43
N ALA A 135 -10.70 12.09 16.03
CA ALA A 135 -11.95 11.92 15.31
C ALA A 135 -12.15 13.06 14.27
N ASP A 136 -11.82 14.28 14.64
CA ASP A 136 -11.94 15.45 13.75
C ASP A 136 -10.99 15.35 12.54
N ALA A 137 -9.76 14.89 12.75
CA ALA A 137 -8.81 14.66 11.67
C ALA A 137 -9.28 13.53 10.73
N PHE A 138 -9.90 12.47 11.28
CA PHE A 138 -10.52 11.44 10.45
C PHE A 138 -11.70 11.99 9.64
N ALA A 139 -12.57 12.78 10.25
CA ALA A 139 -13.69 13.42 9.54
C ALA A 139 -13.21 14.33 8.40
N ALA A 140 -12.06 14.98 8.55
CA ALA A 140 -11.42 15.77 7.49
C ALA A 140 -10.76 14.92 6.39
N LEU A 141 -10.22 13.74 6.74
CA LEU A 141 -9.59 12.80 5.79
C LEU A 141 -10.62 11.98 5.00
N GLN A 142 -11.76 11.65 5.61
CA GLN A 142 -12.74 10.72 5.08
C GLN A 142 -13.25 11.07 3.66
N PRO A 143 -13.53 12.35 3.31
CA PRO A 143 -13.94 12.70 1.95
C PRO A 143 -12.88 12.40 0.89
N ASP A 144 -11.60 12.64 1.19
CA ASP A 144 -10.49 12.36 0.25
C ASP A 144 -10.35 10.85 0.01
N LEU A 145 -10.52 10.02 1.05
CA LEU A 145 -10.55 8.55 0.92
C LEU A 145 -11.77 8.05 0.16
N GLN A 146 -12.95 8.64 0.37
CA GLN A 146 -14.17 8.30 -0.37
C GLN A 146 -14.03 8.63 -1.86
N ALA A 147 -13.48 9.80 -2.20
CA ALA A 147 -13.23 10.19 -3.58
C ALA A 147 -12.21 9.26 -4.26
N ALA A 148 -11.15 8.89 -3.55
CA ALA A 148 -10.16 7.95 -4.06
C ALA A 148 -10.75 6.54 -4.27
N ALA A 149 -11.51 6.04 -3.30
CA ALA A 149 -12.16 4.74 -3.37
C ALA A 149 -13.20 4.67 -4.51
N ALA A 150 -14.01 5.71 -4.70
CA ALA A 150 -14.94 5.80 -5.83
C ALA A 150 -14.21 5.77 -7.18
N THR A 151 -13.03 6.37 -7.26
CA THR A 151 -12.19 6.33 -8.47
C THR A 151 -11.59 4.93 -8.71
N LEU A 152 -11.16 4.24 -7.66
CA LEU A 152 -10.53 2.92 -7.74
C LEU A 152 -11.54 1.80 -8.02
N TYR A 153 -12.74 1.89 -7.45
CA TYR A 153 -13.72 0.80 -7.42
C TYR A 153 -14.98 1.07 -8.25
N GLY A 154 -15.13 2.27 -8.82
CA GLY A 154 -16.30 2.65 -9.62
C GLY A 154 -17.60 2.55 -8.80
N ASP A 155 -18.59 1.86 -9.35
CA ASP A 155 -19.92 1.70 -8.73
C ASP A 155 -19.96 0.64 -7.61
N GLN A 156 -18.84 -0.04 -7.32
CA GLN A 156 -18.82 -1.07 -6.29
C GLN A 156 -18.98 -0.44 -4.89
N PRO A 157 -19.90 -0.95 -4.05
CA PRO A 157 -20.05 -0.45 -2.69
C PRO A 157 -18.78 -0.67 -1.87
N PHE A 158 -18.37 0.36 -1.13
CA PHE A 158 -17.22 0.33 -0.23
C PHE A 158 -17.53 1.02 1.10
N THR A 159 -16.72 0.73 2.10
CA THR A 159 -16.74 1.40 3.40
C THR A 159 -15.40 2.06 3.69
N VAL A 160 -15.42 3.14 4.46
CA VAL A 160 -14.22 3.81 4.99
C VAL A 160 -14.37 3.91 6.49
N LYS A 161 -13.48 3.27 7.25
CA LYS A 161 -13.55 3.21 8.71
C LYS A 161 -12.22 3.65 9.31
N ARG A 162 -12.27 4.45 10.37
CA ARG A 162 -11.08 4.71 11.19
C ARG A 162 -10.70 3.42 11.93
N VAL A 163 -9.41 3.13 11.98
CA VAL A 163 -8.90 2.04 12.82
C VAL A 163 -8.76 2.57 14.25
N GLU A 164 -9.33 1.85 15.21
CA GLU A 164 -9.15 2.15 16.63
C GLU A 164 -7.78 1.65 17.10
N ASN A 165 -6.94 2.58 17.56
CA ASN A 165 -5.59 2.34 18.04
C ASN A 165 -5.19 3.43 19.06
N ASP A 166 -3.98 3.32 19.64
CA ASP A 166 -3.49 4.33 20.59
C ASP A 166 -3.46 5.72 19.91
N PRO A 167 -3.96 6.79 20.55
CA PRO A 167 -3.91 8.15 20.00
C PRO A 167 -2.52 8.66 19.63
N ARG A 168 -1.45 8.05 20.16
CA ARG A 168 -0.05 8.33 19.80
C ARG A 168 0.38 7.64 18.51
N GLU A 169 -0.41 6.71 17.99
CA GLU A 169 -0.16 6.09 16.69
C GLU A 169 -0.55 7.01 15.54
N ARG A 170 -0.25 6.58 14.31
CA ARG A 170 -0.70 7.30 13.11
C ARG A 170 -2.22 7.22 12.99
N LEU A 171 -2.82 8.29 12.46
CA LEU A 171 -4.21 8.20 11.99
C LEU A 171 -4.26 7.15 10.87
N THR A 172 -5.06 6.12 11.09
CA THR A 172 -5.20 5.00 10.14
C THR A 172 -6.66 4.79 9.79
N ALA A 173 -6.91 4.53 8.52
CA ALA A 173 -8.23 4.22 7.99
C ALA A 173 -8.15 2.94 7.14
N LEU A 174 -9.20 2.14 7.20
CA LEU A 174 -9.41 0.97 6.36
C LEU A 174 -10.47 1.31 5.31
N VAL A 175 -10.13 1.07 4.04
CA VAL A 175 -11.07 1.07 2.92
C VAL A 175 -11.31 -0.38 2.52
N GLU A 176 -12.58 -0.77 2.39
CA GLU A 176 -12.97 -2.15 2.11
C GLU A 176 -14.22 -2.19 1.23
N THR A 177 -14.14 -2.93 0.11
CA THR A 177 -15.26 -3.24 -0.78
C THR A 177 -16.10 -4.39 -0.25
N SER A 178 -17.37 -4.47 -0.68
CA SER A 178 -18.26 -5.57 -0.29
C SER A 178 -17.93 -6.93 -0.92
N GLY A 179 -17.08 -6.95 -1.96
CA GLY A 179 -16.71 -8.15 -2.69
C GLY A 179 -15.23 -8.12 -3.11
N PRO A 180 -14.66 -9.27 -3.46
CA PRO A 180 -13.25 -9.38 -3.80
C PRO A 180 -12.90 -8.58 -5.05
N VAL A 181 -11.76 -7.90 -5.03
CA VAL A 181 -11.21 -7.21 -6.21
C VAL A 181 -9.79 -7.77 -6.46
N PRO A 182 -9.50 -8.32 -7.64
CA PRO A 182 -8.14 -8.71 -8.00
C PRO A 182 -7.22 -7.48 -8.01
N ILE A 183 -6.00 -7.59 -7.45
CA ILE A 183 -5.08 -6.46 -7.40
C ILE A 183 -4.77 -5.89 -8.79
N ALA A 184 -4.67 -6.76 -9.81
CA ALA A 184 -4.42 -6.37 -11.19
C ALA A 184 -5.51 -5.47 -11.78
N ALA A 185 -6.75 -5.52 -11.28
CA ALA A 185 -7.84 -4.65 -11.75
C ALA A 185 -7.61 -3.18 -11.38
N LEU A 186 -6.77 -2.91 -10.37
CA LEU A 186 -6.45 -1.56 -9.90
C LEU A 186 -5.19 -0.98 -10.55
N ALA A 187 -4.44 -1.74 -11.35
CA ALA A 187 -3.15 -1.30 -11.89
C ALA A 187 -3.25 -0.33 -13.09
N GLY A 188 -4.46 -0.14 -13.65
CA GLY A 188 -4.73 0.65 -14.87
C GLY A 188 -4.95 2.13 -14.63
#